data_AF-A0A923T8L7-F1
#
_entry.id   AF-A0A923T8L7-F1
#
_cell.length_a   1.000
_cell.length_b   1.000
_cell.length_c   1.000
_cell.angle_alpha   90.00
_cell.angle_beta   90.00
_cell.angle_gamma   90.00
#
_symmetry.space_group_name_H-M   'P 1'
#
loop_
_entity.id
_entity.type
_entity.pdbx_description
1 polymer ?
#
loop_
_entity_poly.entity_id
_entity_poly.type
_entity_poly.pdbx_seq_one_letter_code
_entity_poly.pdbx_strand_id
1 'polypeptide(L)'
;MNKSLAYISIIGIAAFVGNMLVIGLGFGTYWQTLDPVEFMKQFTLQFPNLLPPTMGILLPALIATIALVVKTKGQMEVRKNWSIALAGLVIACTITSVYHLPANLGFMQSKYSAEEALSKLHWWVILHWVRTIVVFTAAIFAVRAFEVSRSNSTT
;
A
#
# COMPACT_ATOMS: atom_id res chain seq x y z
N MET A 1 -1.01 -14.65 -20.87
CA MET A 1 -1.14 -14.14 -19.48
C MET A 1 -2.55 -14.43 -18.96
N ASN A 2 -2.74 -14.75 -17.67
CA ASN A 2 -4.08 -14.99 -17.09
C ASN A 2 -4.78 -13.64 -16.83
N LYS A 3 -5.89 -13.38 -17.55
CA LYS A 3 -6.61 -12.09 -17.49
C LYS A 3 -7.27 -11.84 -16.13
N SER A 4 -7.82 -12.88 -15.49
CA SER A 4 -8.46 -12.73 -14.17
C SER A 4 -7.45 -12.30 -13.10
N LEU A 5 -6.25 -12.90 -13.10
CA LEU A 5 -5.18 -12.47 -12.18
C LEU A 5 -4.75 -11.02 -12.45
N ALA A 6 -4.64 -10.62 -13.72
CA ALA A 6 -4.28 -9.25 -14.06
C ALA A 6 -5.34 -8.25 -13.58
N TYR A 7 -6.63 -8.56 -13.72
CA TYR A 7 -7.69 -7.70 -13.20
C TYR A 7 -7.69 -7.62 -11.67
N ILE A 8 -7.51 -8.74 -10.97
CA ILE A 8 -7.41 -8.74 -9.50
C ILE A 8 -6.23 -7.87 -9.04
N SER A 9 -5.07 -8.02 -9.68
CA SER A 9 -3.89 -7.21 -9.37
C SER A 9 -4.15 -5.71 -9.64
N ILE A 10 -4.59 -5.33 -10.84
CA ILE A 10 -4.80 -3.92 -11.22
C ILE A 10 -5.85 -3.26 -10.34
N ILE A 11 -7.02 -3.89 -10.18
CA ILE A 11 -8.11 -3.34 -9.37
C ILE A 11 -7.67 -3.25 -7.90
N GLY A 12 -7.02 -4.29 -7.38
CA GLY A 12 -6.54 -4.31 -6.00
C GLY A 12 -5.48 -3.25 -5.73
N ILE A 13 -4.50 -3.06 -6.63
CA ILE A 13 -3.48 -2.01 -6.48
C ILE A 13 -4.14 -0.62 -6.55
N ALA A 14 -5.04 -0.39 -7.51
CA ALA A 14 -5.75 0.89 -7.65
C ALA A 14 -6.63 1.20 -6.42
N ALA A 15 -7.36 0.22 -5.92
CA ALA A 15 -8.14 0.34 -4.68
C ALA A 15 -7.23 0.62 -3.48
N PHE A 16 -6.05 -0.01 -3.42
CA PHE A 16 -5.07 0.24 -2.36
C PHE A 16 -4.52 1.67 -2.41
N VAL A 17 -4.25 2.21 -3.61
CA VAL A 17 -3.93 3.65 -3.80
C VAL A 17 -5.06 4.52 -3.25
N GLY A 18 -6.31 4.25 -3.65
CA GLY A 18 -7.47 5.01 -3.17
C GLY A 18 -7.58 5.00 -1.64
N ASN A 19 -7.40 3.84 -1.02
CA ASN A 19 -7.37 3.69 0.43
C ASN A 19 -6.22 4.47 1.08
N MET A 20 -5.01 4.46 0.48
CA MET A 20 -3.90 5.29 0.94
C MET A 20 -4.24 6.78 0.86
N LEU A 21 -4.87 7.25 -0.23
CA LEU A 21 -5.27 8.65 -0.36
C LEU A 21 -6.28 9.08 0.71
N VAL A 22 -7.29 8.24 1.00
CA VAL A 22 -8.25 8.50 2.09
C VAL A 22 -7.54 8.58 3.44
N ILE A 23 -6.62 7.65 3.71
CA ILE A 23 -5.86 7.63 4.95
C ILE A 23 -4.94 8.87 5.03
N GLY A 24 -4.20 9.22 3.98
CA GLY A 24 -3.26 10.33 3.99
C GLY A 24 -3.94 11.69 4.05
N LEU A 25 -4.91 11.95 3.16
CA LEU A 25 -5.58 13.25 3.01
C LEU A 25 -6.68 13.47 4.04
N GLY A 26 -7.34 12.41 4.52
CA GLY A 26 -8.41 12.50 5.50
C GLY A 26 -7.89 12.31 6.92
N PHE A 27 -7.44 11.09 7.24
CA PHE A 27 -7.06 10.74 8.60
C PHE A 27 -5.70 11.34 9.02
N GLY A 28 -4.68 11.25 8.16
CA GLY A 28 -3.33 11.71 8.46
C GLY A 28 -3.27 13.21 8.70
N THR A 29 -3.94 14.01 7.86
CA THR A 29 -4.08 15.45 8.05
C THR A 29 -4.83 15.77 9.36
N TYR A 30 -5.96 15.12 9.61
CA TYR A 30 -6.73 15.29 10.84
C TYR A 30 -5.91 14.97 12.09
N TRP A 31 -5.21 13.82 12.11
CA TRP A 31 -4.37 13.41 13.23
C TRP A 31 -3.27 14.41 13.56
N GLN A 32 -2.69 15.06 12.55
CA GLN A 32 -1.66 16.09 12.75
C GLN A 32 -2.20 17.38 13.37
N THR A 33 -3.52 17.60 13.40
CA THR A 33 -4.13 18.78 14.06
C THR A 33 -4.42 18.57 15.54
N LEU A 34 -4.33 17.34 16.04
CA LEU A 34 -4.69 16.99 17.41
C LEU A 34 -3.51 17.17 18.37
N ASP A 35 -3.82 17.44 19.63
CA ASP A 35 -2.87 17.22 20.72
C ASP A 35 -2.41 15.74 20.72
N PRO A 36 -1.13 15.42 20.99
CA PRO A 36 -0.63 14.05 20.90
C PRO A 36 -1.39 13.00 21.74
N VAL A 37 -1.91 13.38 22.90
CA VAL A 37 -2.68 12.47 23.76
C VAL A 37 -4.05 12.21 23.15
N GLU A 38 -4.72 13.25 22.66
CA GLU A 38 -6.01 13.11 21.98
C GLU A 38 -5.86 12.35 20.65
N PHE A 39 -4.77 12.57 19.91
CA PHE A 39 -4.43 11.78 18.73
C PHE A 39 -4.40 10.28 19.04
N MET A 40 -3.63 9.85 20.05
CA MET A 40 -3.52 8.42 20.38
C MET A 40 -4.87 7.80 20.77
N LYS A 41 -5.71 8.56 21.47
CA LYS A 41 -7.09 8.15 21.81
C LYS A 41 -7.94 7.98 20.56
N GLN A 42 -7.98 8.98 19.67
CA GLN A 42 -8.73 8.90 18.41
C GLN A 42 -8.21 7.78 17.51
N PHE A 43 -6.89 7.63 17.42
CA PHE A 43 -6.24 6.58 16.64
C PHE A 43 -6.66 5.19 17.10
N THR A 44 -6.76 4.96 18.41
CA THR A 44 -7.21 3.68 18.99
C THR A 44 -8.62 3.29 18.54
N LEU A 45 -9.51 4.28 18.40
CA LEU A 45 -10.89 4.06 17.95
C LEU A 45 -10.99 3.84 16.43
N GLN A 46 -10.13 4.54 15.67
CA GLN A 46 -10.22 4.59 14.20
C GLN A 46 -9.42 3.46 13.54
N PHE A 47 -8.21 3.15 14.02
CA PHE A 47 -7.29 2.22 13.37
C PHE A 47 -7.83 0.79 13.17
N PRO A 48 -8.60 0.19 14.11
CA PRO A 48 -9.23 -1.11 13.89
C PRO A 48 -10.17 -1.16 12.69
N ASN A 49 -10.74 -0.01 12.29
CA ASN A 49 -11.58 0.11 11.10
C ASN A 49 -10.78 0.36 9.82
N LEU A 50 -9.48 0.66 9.92
CA LEU A 50 -8.58 0.88 8.79
C LEU A 50 -7.81 -0.40 8.43
N LEU A 51 -7.32 -1.15 9.43
CA LEU A 51 -6.39 -2.27 9.19
C LEU A 51 -7.04 -3.43 8.40
N PRO A 52 -8.18 -4.02 8.80
CA PRO A 52 -8.76 -5.16 8.09
C PRO A 52 -9.14 -4.83 6.63
N PRO A 53 -9.80 -3.71 6.31
CA PRO A 53 -10.08 -3.34 4.92
C PRO A 53 -8.80 -3.13 4.10
N THR A 54 -7.79 -2.49 4.70
CA THR A 54 -6.48 -2.29 4.05
C THR A 54 -5.83 -3.62 3.68
N MET A 55 -5.82 -4.60 4.59
CA MET A 55 -5.28 -5.93 4.32
C MET A 55 -6.14 -6.72 3.32
N GLY A 56 -7.47 -6.60 3.41
CA GLY A 56 -8.41 -7.24 2.50
C GLY A 56 -8.23 -6.81 1.04
N ILE A 57 -7.79 -5.57 0.79
CA ILE A 57 -7.47 -5.07 -0.54
C ILE A 57 -6.03 -5.45 -0.96
N LEU A 58 -5.07 -5.28 -0.06
CA LEU A 58 -3.64 -5.47 -0.35
C LEU A 58 -3.28 -6.93 -0.63
N LEU A 59 -3.80 -7.89 0.16
CA LEU A 59 -3.38 -9.28 0.07
C LEU A 59 -3.77 -9.93 -1.28
N PRO A 60 -5.00 -9.80 -1.79
CA PRO A 60 -5.34 -10.30 -3.13
C PRO A 60 -4.49 -9.66 -4.23
N ALA A 61 -4.24 -8.35 -4.14
CA ALA A 61 -3.40 -7.63 -5.10
C ALA A 61 -1.97 -8.18 -5.12
N LEU A 62 -1.38 -8.38 -3.94
CA LEU A 62 -0.03 -8.91 -3.79
C LEU A 62 0.08 -10.34 -4.33
N ILE A 63 -0.83 -11.23 -3.93
CA ILE A 63 -0.84 -12.64 -4.36
C ILE A 63 -1.00 -12.74 -5.89
N ALA A 64 -1.95 -11.99 -6.46
CA ALA A 64 -2.15 -11.97 -7.91
C ALA A 64 -0.92 -11.46 -8.66
N THR A 65 -0.26 -10.42 -8.14
CA THR A 65 0.95 -9.85 -8.75
C THR A 65 2.12 -10.83 -8.70
N ILE A 66 2.33 -11.52 -7.58
CA ILE A 66 3.32 -12.61 -7.46
C ILE A 66 3.05 -13.70 -8.50
N ALA A 67 1.80 -14.16 -8.59
CA ALA A 67 1.40 -15.19 -9.54
C ALA A 67 1.64 -14.77 -10.99
N LEU A 68 1.43 -13.48 -11.32
CA LEU A 68 1.69 -12.94 -12.65
C LEU A 68 3.18 -12.93 -12.97
N VAL A 69 4.04 -12.46 -12.07
CA VAL A 69 5.52 -12.50 -12.27
C VAL A 69 6.01 -13.92 -12.56
N VAL A 70 5.48 -14.92 -11.86
CA VAL A 70 5.81 -16.34 -12.07
C VAL A 70 5.27 -16.84 -13.41
N LYS A 71 4.00 -16.59 -13.70
CA LYS A 71 3.31 -17.10 -14.90
C LYS A 71 3.72 -16.42 -16.21
N THR A 72 4.35 -15.24 -16.15
CA THR A 72 4.86 -14.55 -17.35
C THR A 72 6.34 -14.87 -17.60
N LYS A 73 6.88 -15.95 -17.02
CA LYS A 73 8.20 -16.48 -17.40
C LYS A 73 8.23 -16.75 -18.92
N GLY A 74 9.24 -16.22 -19.60
CA GLY A 74 9.36 -16.26 -21.07
C GLY A 74 8.78 -15.03 -21.80
N GLN A 75 7.99 -14.19 -21.15
CA GLN A 75 7.51 -12.91 -21.71
C GLN A 75 8.27 -11.76 -21.05
N MET A 76 9.49 -11.46 -21.56
CA MET A 76 10.46 -10.60 -20.88
C MET A 76 9.89 -9.23 -20.49
N GLU A 77 9.30 -8.50 -21.44
CA GLU A 77 8.75 -7.17 -21.19
C GLU A 77 7.50 -7.19 -20.28
N VAL A 78 6.61 -8.17 -20.46
CA VAL A 78 5.43 -8.33 -19.58
C VAL A 78 5.89 -8.61 -18.14
N ARG A 79 6.83 -9.52 -17.97
CA ARG A 79 7.39 -9.91 -16.67
C ARG A 79 8.12 -8.75 -16.01
N LYS A 80 8.90 -7.98 -16.77
CA LYS A 80 9.61 -6.79 -16.25
C LYS A 80 8.63 -5.80 -15.61
N ASN A 81 7.52 -5.50 -16.29
CA ASN A 81 6.51 -4.59 -15.76
C ASN A 81 5.81 -5.18 -14.52
N TRP A 82 5.43 -6.46 -14.52
CA TRP A 82 4.89 -7.11 -13.31
C TRP A 82 5.89 -7.16 -12.15
N SER A 83 7.17 -7.34 -12.42
CA SER A 83 8.22 -7.32 -11.39
C SER A 83 8.39 -5.94 -10.76
N ILE A 84 8.27 -4.86 -11.55
CA ILE A 84 8.29 -3.49 -11.03
C ILE A 84 7.05 -3.22 -10.16
N ALA A 85 5.87 -3.66 -10.61
CA ALA A 85 4.65 -3.56 -9.80
C ALA A 85 4.79 -4.34 -8.48
N LEU A 86 5.33 -5.57 -8.53
CA LEU A 86 5.58 -6.37 -7.34
C LEU A 86 6.58 -5.69 -6.40
N ALA A 87 7.68 -5.14 -6.92
CA ALA A 87 8.67 -4.45 -6.12
C ALA A 87 8.05 -3.27 -5.36
N GLY A 88 7.17 -2.50 -6.00
CA GLY A 88 6.46 -1.41 -5.34
C GLY A 88 5.55 -1.89 -4.20
N LEU A 89 4.81 -2.98 -4.39
CA LEU A 89 4.01 -3.59 -3.33
C LEU A 89 4.87 -4.11 -2.17
N VAL A 90 6.00 -4.76 -2.48
CA VAL A 90 6.95 -5.26 -1.48
C VAL A 90 7.52 -4.10 -0.66
N ILE A 91 7.93 -3.00 -1.29
CA ILE A 91 8.42 -1.80 -0.58
C ILE A 91 7.34 -1.26 0.36
N ALA A 92 6.09 -1.15 -0.10
CA ALA A 92 4.98 -0.69 0.73
C ALA A 92 4.69 -1.63 1.92
N CYS A 93 4.75 -2.95 1.71
CA CYS A 93 4.64 -3.96 2.77
C CYS A 93 5.80 -3.83 3.76
N THR A 94 7.03 -3.66 3.30
CA THR A 94 8.21 -3.49 4.16
C THR A 94 8.09 -2.25 5.04
N ILE A 95 7.77 -1.09 4.45
CA ILE A 95 7.53 0.15 5.21
C ILE A 95 6.42 -0.07 6.25
N THR A 96 5.35 -0.76 5.85
CA THR A 96 4.21 -1.03 6.73
C THR A 96 4.60 -1.93 7.90
N SER A 97 5.28 -3.05 7.65
CA SER A 97 5.64 -4.03 8.67
C SER A 97 6.76 -3.55 9.59
N VAL A 98 7.75 -2.82 9.05
CA VAL A 98 8.92 -2.36 9.80
C VAL A 98 8.61 -1.11 10.62
N TYR A 99 7.81 -0.18 10.10
CA TYR A 99 7.55 1.10 10.76
C TYR A 99 6.10 1.30 11.17
N HIS A 100 5.15 1.29 10.21
CA HIS A 100 3.76 1.66 10.51
C HIS A 100 3.13 0.74 11.54
N LEU A 101 3.25 -0.58 11.40
CA LEU A 101 2.59 -1.53 12.27
C LEU A 101 3.10 -1.43 13.72
N PRO A 102 4.43 -1.43 14.00
CA PRO A 102 4.93 -1.18 15.35
C PRO A 102 4.49 0.17 15.92
N ALA A 103 4.53 1.23 15.13
CA ALA A 103 4.10 2.56 15.57
C ALA A 103 2.60 2.59 15.91
N ASN A 104 1.76 1.99 15.05
CA ASN A 104 0.31 1.90 15.24
C ASN A 104 -0.05 1.16 16.53
N LEU A 105 0.59 0.02 16.77
CA LEU A 105 0.39 -0.75 18.01
C LEU A 105 0.83 0.06 19.23
N GLY A 106 1.94 0.81 19.12
CA GLY A 106 2.38 1.72 20.18
C GLY A 106 1.39 2.85 20.46
N PHE A 107 0.82 3.47 19.42
CA PHE A 107 -0.23 4.49 19.58
C PHE A 107 -1.48 3.92 20.25
N MET A 108 -1.93 2.74 19.80
CA MET A 108 -3.11 2.07 20.38
C MET A 108 -2.94 1.68 21.85
N GLN A 109 -1.72 1.35 22.24
CA GLN A 109 -1.38 0.99 23.62
C GLN A 109 -1.07 2.21 24.49
N SER A 110 -1.18 3.42 23.94
CA SER A 110 -0.75 4.67 24.60
C SER A 110 0.67 4.57 25.17
N LYS A 111 1.57 3.89 24.45
CA LYS A 111 2.92 3.55 24.92
C LYS A 111 3.87 4.74 24.92
N TYR A 112 3.61 5.73 24.06
CA TYR A 112 4.54 6.83 23.81
C TYR A 112 4.22 8.04 24.68
N SER A 113 5.27 8.79 25.06
CA SER A 113 5.09 10.14 25.57
C SER A 113 4.48 11.06 24.49
N ALA A 114 4.00 12.24 24.87
CA ALA A 114 3.44 13.20 23.91
C ALA A 114 4.46 13.61 22.82
N GLU A 115 5.72 13.85 23.22
CA GLU A 115 6.80 14.20 22.30
C GLU A 115 7.15 13.05 21.35
N GLU A 116 7.26 11.83 21.89
CA GLU A 116 7.52 10.63 21.08
C GLU A 116 6.38 10.36 20.10
N ALA A 117 5.13 10.53 20.53
CA ALA A 117 3.95 10.33 19.70
C ALA A 117 3.91 11.33 18.54
N LEU A 118 4.22 12.60 18.79
CA LEU A 118 4.30 13.64 17.77
C LEU A 118 5.38 13.30 16.72
N SER A 119 6.59 12.96 17.18
CA SER A 119 7.71 12.60 16.30
C SER A 119 7.40 11.34 15.47
N LYS A 120 6.82 10.31 16.09
CA LYS A 120 6.39 9.08 15.42
C LYS A 120 5.31 9.38 14.38
N LEU A 121 4.31 10.20 14.69
CA LEU A 121 3.24 10.55 13.75
C LEU A 121 3.78 11.33 12.55
N HIS A 122 4.73 12.25 12.76
CA HIS A 122 5.37 12.98 11.67
C HIS A 122 6.05 12.03 10.67
N TRP A 123 6.89 11.12 11.18
CA TRP A 123 7.53 10.11 10.34
C TRP A 123 6.55 9.12 9.72
N TRP A 124 5.50 8.76 10.44
CA TRP A 124 4.42 7.92 9.94
C TRP A 124 3.79 8.52 8.70
N VAL A 125 3.50 9.82 8.70
CA VAL A 125 2.90 10.55 7.57
C VAL A 125 3.88 10.66 6.40
N ILE A 126 5.15 10.97 6.65
CA ILE A 126 6.18 10.99 5.59
C ILE A 126 6.26 9.62 4.90
N LEU A 127 6.45 8.55 5.69
CA LEU A 127 6.56 7.20 5.15
C LEU A 127 5.27 6.72 4.50
N HIS A 128 4.11 7.21 4.97
CA HIS A 128 2.82 6.99 4.33
C HIS A 128 2.81 7.55 2.90
N TRP A 129 3.29 8.78 2.70
CA TRP A 129 3.35 9.38 1.37
C TRP A 129 4.38 8.69 0.47
N VAL A 130 5.53 8.30 1.01
CA VAL A 130 6.53 7.50 0.28
C VAL A 130 5.90 6.21 -0.26
N ARG A 131 5.24 5.41 0.59
CA ARG A 131 4.59 4.17 0.13
C ARG A 131 3.45 4.45 -0.85
N THR A 132 2.72 5.55 -0.69
CA THR A 132 1.63 5.93 -1.62
C THR A 132 2.15 6.17 -3.03
N ILE A 133 3.23 6.94 -3.18
CA ILE A 133 3.87 7.22 -4.48
C ILE A 133 4.40 5.93 -5.11
N VAL A 134 5.03 5.07 -4.30
CA VAL A 134 5.56 3.79 -4.77
C VAL A 134 4.45 2.85 -5.27
N VAL A 135 3.33 2.77 -4.55
CA VAL A 135 2.17 1.95 -4.96
C VAL A 135 1.47 2.55 -6.18
N PHE A 136 1.38 3.88 -6.26
CA PHE A 136 0.87 4.56 -7.46
C PHE A 136 1.70 4.20 -8.70
N THR A 137 3.03 4.21 -8.54
CA THR A 137 3.96 3.74 -9.59
C THR A 137 3.71 2.27 -9.92
N ALA A 138 3.50 1.41 -8.93
CA ALA A 138 3.16 -0.01 -9.16
C ALA A 138 1.87 -0.17 -9.97
N ALA A 139 0.86 0.67 -9.74
CA ALA A 139 -0.39 0.65 -10.50
C ALA A 139 -0.16 0.93 -11.99
N ILE A 140 0.68 1.94 -12.31
CA ILE A 140 1.05 2.28 -13.69
C ILE A 140 1.73 1.07 -14.37
N PHE A 141 2.68 0.44 -13.69
CA PHE A 141 3.40 -0.71 -14.24
C PHE A 141 2.52 -1.96 -14.37
N ALA A 142 1.54 -2.17 -13.49
CA ALA A 142 0.54 -3.22 -13.63
C ALA A 142 -0.32 -3.04 -14.90
N VAL A 143 -0.76 -1.81 -15.18
CA VAL A 143 -1.50 -1.47 -16.41
C VAL A 143 -0.62 -1.67 -17.64
N ARG A 144 0.62 -1.17 -17.63
CA ARG A 144 1.58 -1.37 -18.74
C ARG A 144 1.85 -2.84 -19.02
N ALA A 145 2.01 -3.66 -17.98
CA ALA A 145 2.18 -5.10 -18.15
C ALA A 145 0.99 -5.73 -18.89
N PHE A 146 -0.23 -5.31 -18.56
CA PHE A 146 -1.44 -5.76 -19.22
C PHE A 146 -1.50 -5.32 -20.68
N GLU A 147 -1.19 -4.06 -20.98
CA GLU A 147 -1.15 -3.52 -22.34
C GLU A 147 -0.15 -4.25 -23.23
N VAL A 148 1.10 -4.39 -22.77
CA VAL A 148 2.17 -5.09 -23.51
C VAL A 148 1.82 -6.56 -23.76
N SER A 149 1.13 -7.21 -22.81
CA SER A 149 0.70 -8.60 -23.01
C SER A 149 -0.33 -8.74 -24.14
N ARG A 150 -1.13 -7.70 -24.40
CA ARG A 150 -2.12 -7.69 -25.47
C ARG A 150 -1.50 -7.43 -26.83
N SER A 151 -0.56 -6.48 -26.92
CA SER A 151 0.13 -6.16 -28.19
C SER A 151 0.94 -7.35 -28.71
N ASN A 152 1.56 -8.13 -27.82
CA ASN A 152 2.32 -9.32 -28.19
C ASN A 152 1.42 -10.52 -28.58
N SER A 153 0.10 -10.41 -28.40
CA SER A 153 -0.86 -11.45 -28.80
C SER A 153 -1.44 -11.23 -30.20
N THR A 154 -1.16 -10.06 -30.81
CA THR A 154 -1.69 -9.63 -32.11
C THR A 154 -0.65 -9.68 -33.24
N THR A 155 0.54 -10.21 -32.94
CA THR A 155 1.67 -10.45 -33.87
C THR A 155 2.01 -11.94 -33.85
#